data_AF-A0A916JH02-F1
#
_entry.id   AF-A0A916JH02-F1
#
_cell.length_a   1.000
_cell.length_b   1.000
_cell.length_c   1.000
_cell.angle_alpha   90.00
_cell.angle_beta   90.00
_cell.angle_gamma   90.00
#
_symmetry.space_group_name_H-M   'P 1'
#
loop_
_entity.id
_entity.type
_entity.pdbx_description
1 polymer ?
#
loop_
_entity_poly.entity_id
_entity_poly.type
_entity_poly.pdbx_seq_one_letter_code
_entity_poly.pdbx_strand_id
1 'polypeptide(L)'
;MKFMQNRPTKISIRKRAFEKILNEALLIRKDSDKPLTVIYDEDFMKFFDSLLKVLTEWNIPSTFIFIPKHYQSMMLDNKKFLNDNDEIDLPPQISGALQSSAFILNFLNGDSKYSKIRGSIISLQKQTASKMVHSPGIGDDVLKIVTKSPFKKIYRDSELVAWALGNTFLCKIISADSNNREYTLSFNIEGWENEPFMSPGKIFDDSWGNIPPGESFCCPEFTSVNGQICINGSLPGYLLYPNEEVVLQFRKGKMIQWESTGEKAKKYFSEFEKDARNRDDNNWNSFAEFGIGLNPMIKKLVGNALFDEKMGGTIHIALGDNRNFGHGIGSFYHDDLVCMRPTVILDENVVIEKGVLAMNRIRAWKRSISFEELHLNERDTISFNERRIQIEPTKMHRMLSKGDRKGKIGILNGKYESLYGKFKAIFRNTGDMRYRDLKRKFQTRELVQLKKMLSCFHHYKIIDITRDEN
;
A
#
# COMPACT_ATOMS: atom_id res chain seq x y z
N MET A 1 -32.40 17.24 35.48
CA MET A 1 -31.00 17.44 35.04
C MET A 1 -30.62 16.37 34.04
N LYS A 2 -30.71 16.65 32.73
CA LYS A 2 -30.18 15.75 31.68
C LYS A 2 -28.66 15.80 31.75
N PHE A 3 -28.03 14.64 31.89
CA PHE A 3 -26.59 14.44 31.80
C PHE A 3 -26.04 15.13 30.54
N MET A 4 -25.28 16.22 30.71
CA MET A 4 -24.39 16.72 29.68
C MET A 4 -23.30 15.65 29.48
N GLN A 5 -23.44 14.83 28.44
CA GLN A 5 -22.32 14.03 27.96
C GLN A 5 -21.18 14.99 27.57
N ASN A 6 -20.10 14.98 28.37
CA ASN A 6 -18.87 15.72 28.08
C ASN A 6 -18.36 15.32 26.68
N ARG A 7 -18.61 16.17 25.69
CA ARG A 7 -18.00 16.01 24.37
C ARG A 7 -16.47 16.16 24.53
N PRO A 8 -15.66 15.23 24.03
CA PRO A 8 -14.21 15.33 24.15
C PRO A 8 -13.72 16.61 23.46
N THR A 9 -12.81 17.33 24.13
CA THR A 9 -12.19 18.54 23.58
C THR A 9 -11.33 18.22 22.36
N LYS A 10 -11.06 19.20 21.48
CA LYS A 10 -10.16 19.01 20.32
C LYS A 10 -8.79 18.46 20.75
N ILE A 11 -8.26 18.93 21.87
CA ILE A 11 -6.99 18.45 22.46
C ILE A 11 -7.08 16.96 22.81
N SER A 12 -8.19 16.52 23.43
CA SER A 12 -8.42 15.11 23.76
C SER A 12 -8.46 14.21 22.52
N ILE A 13 -9.05 14.68 21.42
CA ILE A 13 -9.10 13.93 20.15
C ILE A 13 -7.69 13.78 19.56
N ARG A 14 -6.94 14.88 19.45
CA ARG A 14 -5.57 14.87 18.89
C ARG A 14 -4.64 13.96 19.69
N LYS A 15 -4.68 14.08 21.03
CA LYS A 15 -3.93 13.20 21.94
C LYS A 15 -4.23 11.73 21.67
N ARG A 16 -5.51 11.36 21.65
CA ARG A 16 -5.95 9.97 21.41
C ARG A 16 -5.57 9.47 20.02
N ALA A 17 -5.55 10.34 19.01
CA ALA A 17 -5.08 9.99 17.68
C ALA A 17 -3.58 9.64 17.69
N PHE A 18 -2.74 10.47 18.32
CA PHE A 18 -1.30 10.19 18.43
C PHE A 18 -1.01 8.94 19.26
N GLU A 19 -1.72 8.72 20.37
CA GLU A 19 -1.64 7.46 21.13
C GLU A 19 -1.91 6.24 20.24
N LYS A 20 -2.90 6.32 19.34
CA LYS A 20 -3.19 5.24 18.38
C LYS A 20 -2.13 5.10 17.30
N ILE A 21 -1.57 6.19 16.79
CA ILE A 21 -0.46 6.13 15.84
C ILE A 21 0.73 5.40 16.48
N LEU A 22 1.12 5.78 17.70
CA LEU A 22 2.24 5.14 18.40
C LEU A 22 1.95 3.66 18.70
N ASN A 23 0.82 3.33 19.32
CA ASN A 23 0.52 1.97 19.79
C ASN A 23 0.04 1.02 18.69
N GLU A 24 -0.83 1.46 17.77
CA GLU A 24 -1.42 0.57 16.77
C GLU A 24 -0.64 0.58 15.45
N ALA A 25 -0.07 1.72 15.05
CA ALA A 25 0.70 1.82 13.80
C ALA A 25 2.15 1.39 13.99
N LEU A 26 2.86 2.02 14.93
CA LEU A 26 4.29 1.77 15.17
C LEU A 26 4.55 0.67 16.21
N LEU A 27 3.53 0.25 16.96
CA LEU A 27 3.62 -0.72 18.05
C LEU A 27 4.54 -0.28 19.20
N ILE A 28 4.67 1.02 19.40
CA ILE A 28 5.42 1.63 20.51
C ILE A 28 4.63 1.45 21.82
N ARG A 29 5.35 1.04 22.87
CA ARG A 29 4.84 0.95 24.24
C ARG A 29 5.36 2.11 25.07
N LYS A 30 4.67 2.40 26.17
CA LYS A 30 5.17 3.34 27.19
C LYS A 30 6.54 2.87 27.69
N ASP A 31 7.40 3.83 28.01
CA ASP A 31 8.75 3.63 28.52
C ASP A 31 9.69 2.89 27.53
N SER A 32 9.35 2.90 26.23
CA SER A 32 10.25 2.44 25.18
C SER A 32 11.49 3.32 25.13
N ASP A 33 12.67 2.72 25.22
CA ASP A 33 13.99 3.37 25.14
C ASP A 33 14.45 3.66 23.70
N LYS A 34 13.74 3.11 22.72
CA LYS A 34 14.05 3.29 21.29
C LYS A 34 13.77 4.73 20.81
N PRO A 35 14.73 5.38 20.11
CA PRO A 35 14.61 6.76 19.68
C PRO A 35 13.55 6.97 18.59
N LEU A 36 12.72 8.02 18.78
CA LEU A 36 11.69 8.48 17.85
C LEU A 36 12.09 9.85 17.26
N THR A 37 12.15 9.98 15.94
CA THR A 37 12.30 11.30 15.29
C THR A 37 10.98 11.78 14.72
N VAL A 38 10.63 13.04 14.99
CA VAL A 38 9.46 13.73 14.45
C VAL A 38 9.93 14.80 13.47
N ILE A 39 9.58 14.63 12.20
CA ILE A 39 9.81 15.61 11.14
C ILE A 39 8.50 16.33 10.85
N TYR A 40 8.53 17.66 10.87
CA TYR A 40 7.33 18.47 10.71
C TYR A 40 7.65 19.87 10.21
N ASP A 41 6.61 20.59 9.77
CA ASP A 41 6.69 21.98 9.33
C ASP A 41 5.59 22.84 9.97
N GLU A 42 5.43 24.08 9.49
CA GLU A 42 4.51 25.08 10.03
C GLU A 42 3.08 24.57 10.17
N ASP A 43 2.61 23.71 9.27
CA ASP A 43 1.22 23.23 9.27
C ASP A 43 0.95 22.28 10.43
N PHE A 44 1.99 21.56 10.87
CA PHE A 44 1.89 20.64 11.98
C PHE A 44 1.94 21.33 13.34
N MET A 45 2.47 22.56 13.44
CA MET A 45 2.69 23.27 14.71
C MET A 45 1.47 23.30 15.62
N LYS A 46 0.26 23.45 15.05
CA LYS A 46 -1.01 23.42 15.80
C LYS A 46 -1.31 22.10 16.50
N PHE A 47 -0.60 21.02 16.19
CA PHE A 47 -0.72 19.69 16.79
C PHE A 47 0.46 19.32 17.69
N PHE A 48 1.53 20.11 17.68
CA PHE A 48 2.79 19.84 18.37
C PHE A 48 2.57 19.54 19.86
N ASP A 49 1.86 20.41 20.58
CA ASP A 49 1.60 20.23 22.02
C ASP A 49 0.85 18.93 22.33
N SER A 50 -0.06 18.51 21.43
CA SER A 50 -0.82 17.28 21.62
C SER A 50 0.06 16.04 21.45
N LEU A 51 1.01 16.06 20.50
CA LEU A 51 1.99 14.99 20.32
C LEU A 51 3.01 15.00 21.46
N LEU A 52 3.60 16.16 21.78
CA LEU A 52 4.59 16.32 22.84
C LEU A 52 4.04 15.79 24.16
N LYS A 53 2.79 16.12 24.51
CA LYS A 53 2.13 15.60 25.71
C LYS A 53 2.07 14.07 25.73
N VAL A 54 1.75 13.42 24.61
CA VAL A 54 1.74 11.94 24.54
C VAL A 54 3.15 11.39 24.75
N LEU A 55 4.15 11.94 24.06
CA LEU A 55 5.52 11.47 24.12
C LEU A 55 6.13 11.65 25.52
N THR A 56 5.86 12.76 26.20
CA THR A 56 6.26 12.99 27.59
C THR A 56 5.54 12.04 28.56
N GLU A 57 4.22 11.88 28.44
CA GLU A 57 3.47 10.96 29.30
C GLU A 57 3.84 9.49 29.09
N TRP A 58 4.35 9.14 27.91
CA TRP A 58 4.80 7.79 27.57
C TRP A 58 6.30 7.62 27.76
N ASN A 59 7.02 8.67 28.18
CA ASN A 59 8.46 8.64 28.41
C ASN A 59 9.25 8.12 27.19
N ILE A 60 8.94 8.64 25.99
CA ILE A 60 9.58 8.23 24.73
C ILE A 60 10.73 9.19 24.39
N PRO A 61 11.97 8.70 24.22
CA PRO A 61 13.08 9.54 23.79
C PRO A 61 12.82 10.03 22.36
N SER A 62 12.67 11.35 22.23
CA SER A 62 12.15 11.97 21.01
C SER A 62 13.03 13.12 20.52
N THR A 63 13.36 13.10 19.23
CA THR A 63 14.07 14.18 18.52
C THR A 63 13.08 14.90 17.60
N PHE A 64 13.07 16.23 17.63
CA PHE A 64 12.17 17.04 16.83
C PHE A 64 12.95 17.82 15.77
N ILE A 65 12.58 17.64 14.50
CA ILE A 65 13.18 18.32 13.36
C ILE A 65 12.10 19.15 12.67
N PHE A 66 12.21 20.46 12.85
CA PHE A 66 11.38 21.42 12.14
C PHE A 66 12.04 21.78 10.81
N ILE A 67 11.31 21.58 9.70
CA ILE A 67 11.77 21.91 8.35
C ILE A 67 10.84 22.99 7.77
N PRO A 68 11.19 24.28 7.89
CA PRO A 68 10.35 25.37 7.41
C PRO A 68 10.01 25.22 5.92
N LYS A 69 8.79 25.57 5.50
CA LYS A 69 8.38 25.56 4.08
C LYS A 69 9.30 26.38 3.19
N HIS A 70 9.82 27.50 3.68
CA HIS A 70 10.84 28.29 2.98
C HIS A 70 12.12 27.48 2.72
N TYR A 71 12.60 26.74 3.73
CA TYR A 71 13.78 25.89 3.59
C TYR A 71 13.51 24.70 2.65
N GLN A 72 12.30 24.13 2.71
CA GLN A 72 11.84 23.13 1.74
C GLN A 72 11.89 23.67 0.31
N SER A 73 11.33 24.86 0.05
CA SER A 73 11.43 25.51 -1.27
C SER A 73 12.88 25.76 -1.69
N MET A 74 13.72 26.26 -0.78
CA MET A 74 15.13 26.49 -1.05
C MET A 74 15.88 25.20 -1.43
N MET A 75 15.58 24.06 -0.80
CA MET A 75 16.16 22.76 -1.17
C MET A 75 15.75 22.32 -2.58
N LEU A 76 14.51 22.59 -2.98
CA LEU A 76 14.01 22.25 -4.33
C LEU A 76 14.64 23.13 -5.43
N ASP A 77 14.89 24.41 -5.13
CA ASP A 77 15.38 25.39 -6.11
C ASP A 77 16.91 25.38 -6.27
N ASN A 78 17.63 24.73 -5.35
CA ASN A 78 19.09 24.79 -5.29
C ASN A 78 19.73 23.44 -5.64
N LYS A 79 20.43 23.42 -6.78
CA LYS A 79 21.17 22.25 -7.31
C LYS A 79 22.15 21.61 -6.33
N LYS A 80 22.61 22.32 -5.29
CA LYS A 80 23.47 21.73 -4.25
C LYS A 80 22.78 20.65 -3.41
N PHE A 81 21.46 20.67 -3.35
CA PHE A 81 20.66 19.65 -2.65
C PHE A 81 20.13 18.60 -3.62
N LEU A 82 20.57 18.57 -4.87
CA LEU A 82 20.14 17.59 -5.86
C LEU A 82 21.31 16.65 -6.17
N ASN A 83 21.05 15.35 -6.10
CA ASN A 83 22.01 14.34 -6.54
C ASN A 83 21.99 14.20 -8.08
N ASP A 84 22.86 13.34 -8.63
CA ASP A 84 22.97 13.11 -10.07
C ASP A 84 21.66 12.60 -10.74
N ASN A 85 20.71 12.10 -9.93
CA ASN A 85 19.40 11.61 -10.35
C ASN A 85 18.28 12.66 -10.17
N ASP A 86 18.60 13.92 -9.86
CA ASP A 86 17.64 15.00 -9.58
C ASP A 86 16.72 14.72 -8.36
N GLU A 87 17.19 13.85 -7.44
CA GLU A 87 16.57 13.60 -6.15
C GLU A 87 17.19 14.48 -5.06
N ILE A 88 16.42 14.79 -4.02
CA ILE A 88 16.91 15.65 -2.94
C ILE A 88 17.93 14.87 -2.09
N ASP A 89 19.16 15.36 -2.03
CA ASP A 89 20.17 14.98 -1.04
C ASP A 89 19.87 15.69 0.28
N LEU A 90 19.43 14.92 1.27
CA LEU A 90 18.96 15.47 2.54
C LEU A 90 20.16 16.04 3.34
N PRO A 91 20.03 17.25 3.92
CA PRO A 91 21.06 17.83 4.78
C PRO A 91 21.54 16.83 5.85
N PRO A 92 22.85 16.78 6.17
CA PRO A 92 23.43 15.79 7.10
C PRO A 92 22.74 15.71 8.47
N GLN A 93 22.21 16.83 8.95
CA GLN A 93 21.48 16.90 10.22
C GLN A 93 20.14 16.15 10.15
N ILE A 94 19.45 16.22 9.00
CA ILE A 94 18.19 15.50 8.77
C ILE A 94 18.48 14.02 8.54
N SER A 95 19.43 13.71 7.67
CA SER A 95 19.75 12.31 7.34
C SER A 95 20.33 11.55 8.53
N GLY A 96 21.25 12.15 9.31
CA GLY A 96 21.82 11.52 10.50
C GLY A 96 20.80 11.24 11.61
N ALA A 97 19.84 12.14 11.81
CA ALA A 97 18.75 11.92 12.75
C ALA A 97 17.81 10.80 12.30
N LEU A 98 17.50 10.73 11.01
CA LEU A 98 16.69 9.65 10.45
C LEU A 98 17.38 8.28 10.57
N GLN A 99 18.68 8.22 10.28
CA GLN A 99 19.49 6.99 10.37
C GLN A 99 19.65 6.47 11.81
N SER A 100 19.68 7.37 12.80
CA SER A 100 19.81 7.01 14.22
C SER A 100 18.47 6.67 14.89
N SER A 101 17.35 6.78 14.17
CA SER A 101 16.02 6.57 14.73
C SER A 101 15.54 5.14 14.57
N ALA A 102 14.89 4.61 15.60
CA ALA A 102 14.11 3.37 15.48
C ALA A 102 12.72 3.64 14.87
N PHE A 103 12.19 4.84 15.12
CA PHE A 103 10.87 5.24 14.70
C PHE A 103 10.90 6.66 14.11
N ILE A 104 10.10 6.89 13.06
CA ILE A 104 10.00 8.18 12.39
C ILE A 104 8.52 8.57 12.25
N LEU A 105 8.19 9.80 12.61
CA LEU A 105 6.92 10.44 12.26
C LEU A 105 7.19 11.53 11.23
N ASN A 106 6.77 11.32 9.99
CA ASN A 106 6.91 12.30 8.91
C ASN A 106 5.57 13.01 8.67
N PHE A 107 5.47 14.24 9.18
CA PHE A 107 4.29 15.12 9.14
C PHE A 107 4.54 16.42 8.37
N LEU A 108 5.43 16.40 7.38
CA LEU A 108 5.55 17.51 6.44
C LEU A 108 4.22 17.75 5.72
N ASN A 109 4.03 18.97 5.22
CA ASN A 109 2.88 19.40 4.44
C ASN A 109 2.60 18.46 3.26
N GLY A 110 1.36 18.41 2.76
CA GLY A 110 0.90 17.50 1.71
C GLY A 110 0.91 18.05 0.27
N ASP A 111 1.31 19.31 0.06
CA ASP A 111 1.41 19.95 -1.26
C ASP A 111 2.32 19.12 -2.19
N SER A 112 1.88 18.92 -3.43
CA SER A 112 2.60 18.12 -4.42
C SER A 112 3.96 18.71 -4.76
N LYS A 113 4.15 20.04 -4.61
CA LYS A 113 5.44 20.68 -4.84
C LYS A 113 6.56 20.19 -3.91
N TYR A 114 6.22 19.74 -2.70
CA TYR A 114 7.17 19.22 -1.72
C TYR A 114 7.30 17.68 -1.76
N SER A 115 6.70 17.02 -2.75
CA SER A 115 6.72 15.56 -2.89
C SER A 115 8.14 15.00 -2.97
N LYS A 116 9.06 15.66 -3.69
CA LYS A 116 10.47 15.24 -3.81
C LYS A 116 11.17 15.13 -2.45
N ILE A 117 10.96 16.09 -1.54
CA ILE A 117 11.57 16.06 -0.20
C ILE A 117 11.03 14.88 0.61
N ARG A 118 9.70 14.68 0.59
CA ARG A 118 9.05 13.54 1.25
C ARG A 118 9.55 12.21 0.66
N GLY A 119 9.72 12.16 -0.66
CA GLY A 119 10.30 11.05 -1.40
C GLY A 119 11.70 10.71 -0.91
N SER A 120 12.60 11.70 -0.78
CA SER A 120 13.95 11.48 -0.26
C SER A 120 13.97 10.98 1.19
N ILE A 121 13.05 11.44 2.04
CA ILE A 121 12.89 10.90 3.40
C ILE A 121 12.47 9.43 3.37
N ILE A 122 11.53 9.06 2.50
CA ILE A 122 11.12 7.66 2.30
C ILE A 122 12.27 6.82 1.74
N SER A 123 13.00 7.33 0.74
CA SER A 123 14.15 6.65 0.14
C SER A 123 15.26 6.41 1.16
N LEU A 124 15.53 7.37 2.04
CA LEU A 124 16.47 7.18 3.14
C LEU A 124 15.94 6.17 4.17
N GLN A 125 14.66 6.26 4.55
CA GLN A 125 14.06 5.31 5.50
C GLN A 125 14.18 3.86 5.01
N LYS A 126 13.98 3.60 3.71
CA LYS A 126 14.12 2.27 3.09
C LYS A 126 15.52 1.66 3.27
N GLN A 127 16.54 2.47 3.58
CA GLN A 127 17.92 2.04 3.83
C GLN A 127 18.23 1.82 5.32
N THR A 128 17.23 2.01 6.19
CA THR A 128 17.36 1.89 7.65
C THR A 128 16.46 0.79 8.19
N ALA A 129 16.72 0.33 9.42
CA ALA A 129 15.84 -0.59 10.14
C ALA A 129 14.67 0.11 10.85
N SER A 130 14.43 1.39 10.54
CA SER A 130 13.43 2.20 11.22
C SER A 130 12.02 1.90 10.71
N LYS A 131 11.01 2.13 11.55
CA LYS A 131 9.62 2.22 11.11
C LYS A 131 9.22 3.66 10.90
N MET A 132 8.45 3.94 9.85
CA MET A 132 7.99 5.31 9.59
C MET A 132 6.50 5.43 9.34
N VAL A 133 5.86 6.33 10.09
CA VAL A 133 4.56 6.89 9.72
C VAL A 133 4.79 8.00 8.72
N HIS A 134 4.07 7.93 7.61
CA HIS A 134 3.97 9.00 6.64
C HIS A 134 2.54 9.55 6.64
N SER A 135 2.36 10.84 6.91
CA SER A 135 1.05 11.49 6.84
C SER A 135 1.19 12.92 6.34
N PRO A 136 1.44 13.11 5.03
CA PRO A 136 1.55 14.42 4.41
C PRO A 136 0.33 15.29 4.70
N GLY A 137 0.55 16.46 5.29
CA GLY A 137 -0.52 17.42 5.58
C GLY A 137 -1.54 16.90 6.61
N ILE A 138 -1.10 16.08 7.57
CA ILE A 138 -1.96 15.58 8.65
C ILE A 138 -2.79 16.71 9.27
N GLY A 139 -4.11 16.51 9.29
CA GLY A 139 -5.08 17.52 9.72
C GLY A 139 -6.00 17.03 10.84
N ASP A 140 -6.84 17.94 11.38
CA ASP A 140 -7.83 17.58 12.41
C ASP A 140 -8.79 16.47 11.92
N ASP A 141 -9.11 16.43 10.63
CA ASP A 141 -10.02 15.42 10.08
C ASP A 141 -9.37 14.05 9.99
N VAL A 142 -8.10 13.99 9.58
CA VAL A 142 -7.29 12.75 9.65
C VAL A 142 -7.20 12.26 11.09
N LEU A 143 -6.85 13.14 12.05
CA LEU A 143 -6.72 12.76 13.47
C LEU A 143 -8.05 12.28 14.07
N LYS A 144 -9.18 12.92 13.74
CA LYS A 144 -10.53 12.45 14.13
C LYS A 144 -10.81 11.04 13.61
N ILE A 145 -10.35 10.73 12.40
CA ILE A 145 -10.58 9.43 11.76
C ILE A 145 -9.68 8.38 12.37
N VAL A 146 -8.39 8.64 12.51
CA VAL A 146 -7.43 7.79 13.23
C VAL A 146 -7.95 7.43 14.63
N THR A 147 -8.47 8.42 15.37
CA THR A 147 -9.07 8.22 16.69
C THR A 147 -10.12 7.11 16.68
N LYS A 148 -10.97 7.08 15.64
CA LYS A 148 -12.10 6.16 15.52
C LYS A 148 -11.79 4.89 14.72
N SER A 149 -10.75 4.88 13.87
CA SER A 149 -10.46 3.79 12.94
C SER A 149 -10.12 2.49 13.67
N PRO A 150 -10.74 1.36 13.32
CA PRO A 150 -10.46 0.08 13.98
C PRO A 150 -9.25 -0.59 13.31
N PHE A 151 -8.02 -0.19 13.66
CA PHE A 151 -6.75 -0.65 13.04
C PHE A 151 -6.67 -2.18 12.89
N LYS A 152 -6.97 -2.93 13.96
CA LYS A 152 -6.98 -4.41 13.92
C LYS A 152 -7.97 -4.99 12.91
N LYS A 153 -9.14 -4.37 12.74
CA LYS A 153 -10.13 -4.79 11.75
C LYS A 153 -9.67 -4.43 10.35
N ILE A 154 -9.19 -3.20 10.15
CA ILE A 154 -8.65 -2.71 8.87
C ILE A 154 -7.53 -3.64 8.41
N TYR A 155 -6.58 -3.98 9.29
CA TYR A 155 -5.51 -4.92 9.00
C TYR A 155 -6.03 -6.28 8.51
N ARG A 156 -6.97 -6.90 9.24
CA ARG A 156 -7.56 -8.20 8.86
C ARG A 156 -8.31 -8.14 7.52
N ASP A 157 -9.01 -7.03 7.28
CA ASP A 157 -9.75 -6.82 6.04
C ASP A 157 -8.80 -6.56 4.87
N SER A 158 -7.72 -5.79 5.07
CA SER A 158 -6.64 -5.61 4.10
C SER A 158 -5.97 -6.93 3.76
N GLU A 159 -5.64 -7.78 4.74
CA GLU A 159 -5.08 -9.11 4.46
C GLU A 159 -6.02 -9.98 3.62
N LEU A 160 -7.34 -9.86 3.84
CA LEU A 160 -8.32 -10.62 3.09
C LEU A 160 -8.48 -10.10 1.65
N VAL A 161 -8.47 -8.78 1.45
CA VAL A 161 -8.55 -8.17 0.12
C VAL A 161 -7.26 -8.36 -0.66
N ALA A 162 -6.09 -8.18 -0.04
CA ALA A 162 -4.80 -8.51 -0.66
C ALA A 162 -4.73 -9.99 -1.04
N TRP A 163 -5.24 -10.90 -0.19
CA TRP A 163 -5.38 -12.30 -0.56
C TRP A 163 -6.28 -12.50 -1.78
N ALA A 164 -7.40 -11.78 -1.87
CA ALA A 164 -8.30 -11.85 -3.02
C ALA A 164 -7.60 -11.40 -4.31
N LEU A 165 -6.97 -10.22 -4.28
CA LEU A 165 -6.19 -9.67 -5.41
C LEU A 165 -5.09 -10.65 -5.85
N GLY A 166 -4.37 -11.25 -4.91
CA GLY A 166 -3.28 -12.19 -5.20
C GLY A 166 -3.75 -13.52 -5.78
N ASN A 167 -5.01 -13.90 -5.56
CA ASN A 167 -5.62 -15.12 -6.12
C ASN A 167 -6.56 -14.80 -7.30
N THR A 168 -6.37 -13.64 -7.96
CA THR A 168 -7.18 -13.21 -9.10
C THR A 168 -6.36 -13.18 -10.36
N PHE A 169 -6.91 -13.71 -11.45
CA PHE A 169 -6.35 -13.47 -12.78
C PHE A 169 -6.96 -12.22 -13.42
N LEU A 170 -8.29 -12.16 -13.55
CA LEU A 170 -9.01 -11.09 -14.24
C LEU A 170 -9.77 -10.21 -13.23
N CYS A 171 -9.56 -8.90 -13.32
CA CYS A 171 -10.38 -7.90 -12.64
C CYS A 171 -11.34 -7.25 -13.64
N LYS A 172 -12.60 -7.09 -13.24
CA LYS A 172 -13.61 -6.29 -13.94
C LYS A 172 -14.22 -5.27 -12.98
N ILE A 173 -14.21 -4.02 -13.40
CA ILE A 173 -14.80 -2.89 -12.69
C ILE A 173 -15.98 -2.41 -13.51
N ILE A 174 -17.13 -2.26 -12.86
CA ILE A 174 -18.32 -1.61 -13.39
C ILE A 174 -18.56 -0.34 -12.58
N SER A 175 -18.58 0.79 -13.26
CA SER A 175 -18.88 2.12 -12.70
C SER A 175 -20.05 2.73 -13.45
N ALA A 176 -20.70 3.73 -12.87
CA ALA A 176 -21.82 4.41 -13.53
C ALA A 176 -21.77 5.91 -13.29
N ASP A 177 -22.22 6.66 -14.31
CA ASP A 177 -22.43 8.10 -14.22
C ASP A 177 -23.76 8.45 -13.53
N SER A 178 -24.03 9.75 -13.41
CA SER A 178 -25.25 10.32 -12.84
C SER A 178 -26.54 9.91 -13.58
N ASN A 179 -26.43 9.50 -14.86
CA ASN A 179 -27.53 9.02 -15.68
C ASN A 179 -27.70 7.49 -15.65
N ASN A 180 -26.94 6.79 -14.78
CA ASN A 180 -26.86 5.32 -14.70
C ASN A 180 -26.32 4.65 -15.98
N ARG A 181 -25.58 5.37 -16.82
CA ARG A 181 -24.83 4.74 -17.90
C ARG A 181 -23.66 3.99 -17.30
N GLU A 182 -23.58 2.70 -17.58
CA GLU A 182 -22.52 1.84 -17.07
C GLU A 182 -21.27 1.88 -17.96
N TYR A 183 -20.11 1.86 -17.32
CA TYR A 183 -18.78 1.81 -17.92
C TYR A 183 -18.02 0.63 -17.32
N THR A 184 -17.42 -0.17 -18.19
CA THR A 184 -16.66 -1.37 -17.80
C THR A 184 -15.19 -1.22 -18.12
N LEU A 185 -14.33 -1.39 -17.12
CA LEU A 185 -12.89 -1.51 -17.26
C LEU A 185 -12.47 -2.92 -16.86
N SER A 186 -11.55 -3.52 -17.60
CA SER A 186 -11.01 -4.85 -17.27
C SER A 186 -9.51 -4.93 -17.49
N PHE A 187 -8.84 -5.72 -16.65
CA PHE A 187 -7.40 -5.97 -16.72
C PHE A 187 -7.03 -7.24 -15.96
N ASN A 188 -5.87 -7.79 -16.28
CA ASN A 188 -5.28 -8.90 -15.55
C ASN A 188 -4.46 -8.37 -14.36
N ILE A 189 -4.53 -9.03 -13.21
CA ILE A 189 -3.70 -8.73 -12.02
C ILE A 189 -2.45 -9.62 -11.98
N GLU A 190 -2.49 -10.79 -12.64
CA GLU A 190 -1.44 -11.85 -12.56
C GLU A 190 -1.18 -12.33 -11.13
N GLY A 191 -2.15 -12.08 -10.23
CA GLY A 191 -2.14 -12.54 -8.86
C GLY A 191 -0.84 -12.24 -8.11
N TRP A 192 -0.27 -13.26 -7.49
CA TRP A 192 0.94 -13.12 -6.70
C TRP A 192 2.25 -12.95 -7.49
N GLU A 193 2.23 -13.09 -8.81
CA GLU A 193 3.38 -12.68 -9.62
C GLU A 193 3.60 -11.16 -9.48
N ASN A 194 2.50 -10.42 -9.37
CA ASN A 194 2.43 -8.99 -9.04
C ASN A 194 1.86 -8.81 -7.62
N GLU A 195 2.67 -9.20 -6.60
CA GLU A 195 2.27 -9.23 -5.19
C GLU A 195 1.46 -7.99 -4.77
N PRO A 196 0.21 -8.17 -4.28
CA PRO A 196 -0.58 -7.06 -3.78
C PRO A 196 0.04 -6.40 -2.55
N PHE A 197 -0.10 -5.09 -2.48
CA PHE A 197 0.34 -4.25 -1.38
C PHE A 197 -0.81 -3.96 -0.41
N MET A 198 -0.44 -3.52 0.79
CA MET A 198 -1.39 -3.12 1.82
C MET A 198 -0.89 -1.85 2.51
N SER A 199 -1.83 -0.95 2.80
CA SER A 199 -1.61 0.14 3.77
C SER A 199 -2.60 0.00 4.93
N PRO A 200 -2.41 -1.01 5.81
CA PRO A 200 -3.39 -1.37 6.83
C PRO A 200 -3.29 -0.50 8.11
N GLY A 201 -2.33 0.41 8.16
CA GLY A 201 -2.01 1.22 9.33
C GLY A 201 -1.01 0.60 10.27
N LYS A 202 -0.94 -0.73 10.35
CA LYS A 202 0.14 -1.42 11.06
C LYS A 202 1.41 -1.36 10.21
N ILE A 203 2.48 -0.80 10.76
CA ILE A 203 3.77 -0.67 10.09
C ILE A 203 4.71 -1.75 10.64
N PHE A 204 5.24 -2.56 9.72
CA PHE A 204 6.16 -3.64 10.04
C PHE A 204 7.58 -3.10 10.24
N ASP A 205 8.46 -3.94 10.79
CA ASP A 205 9.88 -3.60 10.93
C ASP A 205 10.48 -3.26 9.54
N ASP A 206 11.39 -2.28 9.52
CA ASP A 206 12.07 -1.78 8.31
C ASP A 206 11.11 -1.29 7.20
N SER A 207 9.93 -0.79 7.56
CA SER A 207 8.92 -0.35 6.61
C SER A 207 8.28 0.98 6.98
N TRP A 208 7.60 1.57 6.03
CA TRP A 208 6.81 2.77 6.22
C TRP A 208 5.36 2.52 5.82
N GLY A 209 4.45 3.39 6.29
CA GLY A 209 3.05 3.30 5.93
C GLY A 209 2.30 4.60 6.12
N ASN A 210 1.19 4.72 5.40
CA ASN A 210 0.37 5.92 5.39
C ASN A 210 -0.62 5.95 6.56
N ILE A 211 -0.86 7.15 7.06
CA ILE A 211 -1.97 7.46 7.98
C ILE A 211 -2.84 8.54 7.32
N PRO A 212 -4.17 8.35 7.21
CA PRO A 212 -4.96 7.27 7.80
C PRO A 212 -4.78 5.92 7.07
N PRO A 213 -5.06 4.80 7.74
CA PRO A 213 -4.95 3.48 7.12
C PRO A 213 -6.17 3.15 6.28
N GLY A 214 -6.06 2.11 5.45
CA GLY A 214 -7.20 1.34 4.98
C GLY A 214 -7.28 1.20 3.48
N GLU A 215 -6.31 0.51 2.89
CA GLU A 215 -6.41 0.03 1.53
C GLU A 215 -5.65 -1.28 1.32
N SER A 216 -5.95 -1.91 0.17
CA SER A 216 -5.11 -2.90 -0.48
C SER A 216 -5.10 -2.63 -1.98
N PHE A 217 -3.95 -2.77 -2.63
CA PHE A 217 -3.77 -2.36 -4.02
C PHE A 217 -2.79 -3.26 -4.76
N CYS A 218 -2.79 -3.18 -6.07
CA CYS A 218 -1.89 -3.91 -6.96
C CYS A 218 -1.68 -3.12 -8.25
N CYS A 219 -0.61 -3.42 -8.96
CA CYS A 219 -0.41 -2.95 -10.33
C CYS A 219 -0.89 -4.05 -11.30
N PRO A 220 -1.76 -3.73 -12.27
CA PRO A 220 -2.18 -4.71 -13.25
C PRO A 220 -1.09 -4.99 -14.29
N GLU A 221 -1.24 -6.09 -15.04
CA GLU A 221 -0.47 -6.32 -16.26
C GLU A 221 -0.80 -5.21 -17.25
N PHE A 222 0.18 -4.36 -17.52
CA PHE A 222 -0.03 -3.05 -18.15
C PHE A 222 -0.79 -3.16 -19.46
N THR A 223 -0.38 -4.08 -20.35
CA THR A 223 -0.96 -4.19 -21.68
C THR A 223 -2.37 -4.79 -21.70
N SER A 224 -2.82 -5.36 -20.58
CA SER A 224 -4.14 -5.97 -20.44
C SER A 224 -5.26 -4.97 -20.12
N VAL A 225 -4.93 -3.76 -19.67
CA VAL A 225 -5.91 -2.75 -19.27
C VAL A 225 -6.66 -2.19 -20.48
N ASN A 226 -7.97 -2.46 -20.54
CA ASN A 226 -8.86 -2.04 -21.63
C ASN A 226 -10.27 -1.74 -21.11
N GLY A 227 -10.92 -0.75 -21.71
CA GLY A 227 -12.31 -0.40 -21.42
C GLY A 227 -12.47 1.04 -20.93
N GLN A 228 -13.51 1.30 -20.17
CA GLN A 228 -13.86 2.62 -19.67
C GLN A 228 -14.23 2.60 -18.18
N ILE A 229 -13.90 3.66 -17.48
CA ILE A 229 -14.28 3.87 -16.08
C ILE A 229 -14.79 5.29 -15.89
N CYS A 230 -15.84 5.42 -15.08
CA CYS A 230 -16.40 6.69 -14.64
C CYS A 230 -15.89 7.01 -13.22
N ILE A 231 -15.06 8.04 -13.12
CA ILE A 231 -14.57 8.63 -11.87
C ILE A 231 -15.60 9.67 -11.42
N ASN A 232 -16.12 9.50 -10.21
CA ASN A 232 -17.21 10.30 -9.64
C ASN A 232 -16.99 10.63 -8.14
N GLY A 233 -15.78 10.38 -7.62
CA GLY A 233 -15.41 10.64 -6.24
C GLY A 233 -14.53 11.88 -6.12
N SER A 234 -13.25 11.74 -6.44
CA SER A 234 -12.29 12.85 -6.36
C SER A 234 -11.11 12.66 -7.31
N LEU A 235 -10.44 13.79 -7.57
CA LEU A 235 -9.15 13.92 -8.24
C LEU A 235 -8.17 14.55 -7.23
N PRO A 236 -6.85 14.56 -7.49
CA PRO A 236 -5.89 15.26 -6.64
C PRO A 236 -6.28 16.73 -6.41
N GLY A 237 -6.54 17.08 -5.15
CA GLY A 237 -6.93 18.44 -4.75
C GLY A 237 -8.36 18.85 -5.12
N TYR A 238 -9.20 17.93 -5.64
CA TYR A 238 -10.55 18.27 -6.08
C TYR A 238 -11.59 17.19 -5.79
N LEU A 239 -12.67 17.58 -5.13
CA LEU A 239 -13.86 16.74 -4.97
C LEU A 239 -14.79 16.93 -6.17
N LEU A 240 -15.22 15.82 -6.78
CA LEU A 240 -16.25 15.86 -7.81
C LEU A 240 -17.62 16.04 -7.15
N TYR A 241 -18.33 17.11 -7.52
CA TYR A 241 -19.67 17.37 -7.02
C TYR A 241 -20.72 16.48 -7.70
N PRO A 242 -21.95 16.36 -7.16
CA PRO A 242 -23.02 15.65 -7.85
C PRO A 242 -23.18 16.12 -9.30
N ASN A 243 -23.22 15.16 -10.24
CA ASN A 243 -23.26 15.37 -11.70
C ASN A 243 -21.94 15.84 -12.35
N GLU A 244 -20.86 15.96 -11.57
CA GLU A 244 -19.50 16.07 -12.11
C GLU A 244 -18.86 14.69 -12.15
N GLU A 245 -18.51 14.24 -13.34
CA GLU A 245 -17.89 12.94 -13.58
C GLU A 245 -16.75 13.10 -14.59
N VAL A 246 -15.82 12.16 -14.56
CA VAL A 246 -14.80 11.99 -15.59
C VAL A 246 -14.84 10.56 -16.10
N VAL A 247 -15.08 10.39 -17.40
CA VAL A 247 -15.01 9.09 -18.06
C VAL A 247 -13.64 8.96 -18.71
N LEU A 248 -12.91 7.92 -18.35
CA LEU A 248 -11.59 7.61 -18.89
C LEU A 248 -11.67 6.36 -19.76
N GLN A 249 -11.10 6.40 -20.96
CA GLN A 249 -10.99 5.25 -21.85
C GLN A 249 -9.55 4.76 -21.93
N PHE A 250 -9.36 3.47 -21.68
CA PHE A 250 -8.08 2.80 -21.72
C PHE A 250 -8.00 1.82 -22.88
N ARG A 251 -6.82 1.75 -23.50
CA ARG A 251 -6.44 0.73 -24.46
C ARG A 251 -4.98 0.34 -24.24
N LYS A 252 -4.75 -0.95 -23.99
CA LYS A 252 -3.41 -1.51 -23.73
C LYS A 252 -2.61 -0.70 -22.70
N GLY A 253 -3.21 -0.41 -21.55
CA GLY A 253 -2.53 0.27 -20.45
C GLY A 253 -2.51 1.80 -20.53
N LYS A 254 -2.79 2.39 -21.68
CA LYS A 254 -2.78 3.86 -21.85
C LYS A 254 -4.19 4.42 -21.86
N MET A 255 -4.40 5.52 -21.13
CA MET A 255 -5.58 6.36 -21.28
C MET A 255 -5.49 7.07 -22.64
N ILE A 256 -6.42 6.75 -23.54
CA ILE A 256 -6.47 7.27 -24.91
C ILE A 256 -7.47 8.42 -25.09
N GLN A 257 -8.43 8.54 -24.18
CA GLN A 257 -9.46 9.58 -24.20
C GLN A 257 -9.98 9.80 -22.77
N TRP A 258 -10.31 11.05 -22.47
CA TRP A 258 -11.02 11.43 -21.26
C TRP A 258 -12.12 12.44 -21.61
N GLU A 259 -13.25 12.37 -20.92
CA GLU A 259 -14.36 13.30 -21.04
C GLU A 259 -14.84 13.68 -19.65
N SER A 260 -15.20 14.94 -19.43
CA SER A 260 -15.76 15.37 -18.14
C SER A 260 -16.94 16.31 -18.29
N THR A 261 -17.91 16.15 -17.39
CA THR A 261 -19.06 17.05 -17.24
C THR A 261 -18.73 18.26 -16.37
N GLY A 262 -17.65 18.23 -15.59
CA GLY A 262 -17.24 19.28 -14.65
C GLY A 262 -16.09 20.14 -15.17
N GLU A 263 -16.22 21.46 -15.10
CA GLU A 263 -15.22 22.39 -15.65
C GLU A 263 -13.86 22.31 -14.94
N LYS A 264 -13.85 22.12 -13.62
CA LYS A 264 -12.61 21.97 -12.85
C LYS A 264 -11.87 20.68 -13.18
N ALA A 265 -12.60 19.59 -13.43
CA ALA A 265 -11.99 18.33 -13.86
C ALA A 265 -11.41 18.45 -15.28
N LYS A 266 -12.11 19.12 -16.21
CA LYS A 266 -11.54 19.45 -17.53
C LYS A 266 -10.25 20.26 -17.40
N LYS A 267 -10.24 21.26 -16.53
CA LYS A 267 -9.05 22.08 -16.25
C LYS A 267 -7.91 21.21 -15.72
N TYR A 268 -8.17 20.36 -14.72
CA TYR A 268 -7.18 19.44 -14.17
C TYR A 268 -6.53 18.57 -15.26
N PHE A 269 -7.32 17.87 -16.08
CA PHE A 269 -6.75 17.03 -17.14
C PHE A 269 -6.04 17.84 -18.24
N SER A 270 -6.53 19.03 -18.58
CA SER A 270 -5.88 19.91 -19.56
C SER A 270 -4.52 20.43 -19.06
N GLU A 271 -4.43 20.80 -17.78
CA GLU A 271 -3.18 21.22 -17.14
C GLU A 271 -2.22 20.04 -16.99
N PHE A 272 -2.74 18.87 -16.61
CA PHE A 272 -1.97 17.63 -16.48
C PHE A 272 -1.33 17.23 -17.84
N GLU A 273 -2.12 17.20 -18.91
CA GLU A 273 -1.62 16.89 -20.26
C GLU A 273 -0.61 17.93 -20.77
N LYS A 274 -0.85 19.22 -20.49
CA LYS A 274 0.07 20.29 -20.87
C LYS A 274 1.42 20.17 -20.13
N ASP A 275 1.39 19.95 -18.81
CA ASP A 275 2.63 19.86 -18.03
C ASP A 275 3.39 18.56 -18.33
N ALA A 276 2.70 17.43 -18.51
CA ALA A 276 3.32 16.19 -18.96
C ALA A 276 4.06 16.35 -20.31
N ARG A 277 3.44 17.04 -21.28
CA ARG A 277 4.10 17.38 -22.55
C ARG A 277 5.32 18.28 -22.36
N ASN A 278 5.23 19.29 -21.50
CA ASN A 278 6.37 20.18 -21.22
C ASN A 278 7.56 19.45 -20.57
N ARG A 279 7.31 18.32 -19.91
CA ARG A 279 8.32 17.47 -19.25
C ARG A 279 8.78 16.29 -20.10
N ASP A 280 8.30 16.16 -21.34
CA ASP A 280 8.50 15.00 -22.20
C ASP A 280 8.13 13.66 -21.52
N ASP A 281 7.15 13.70 -20.62
CA ASP A 281 6.65 12.50 -19.95
C ASP A 281 5.68 11.78 -20.89
N ASN A 282 6.09 10.65 -21.46
CA ASN A 282 5.24 9.82 -22.32
C ASN A 282 4.38 8.80 -21.54
N ASN A 283 4.51 8.76 -20.22
CA ASN A 283 3.90 7.78 -19.34
C ASN A 283 2.91 8.36 -18.34
N TRP A 284 2.71 9.68 -18.30
CA TRP A 284 1.71 10.35 -17.47
C TRP A 284 0.30 9.73 -17.56
N ASN A 285 -0.09 9.21 -18.72
CA ASN A 285 -1.41 8.61 -18.99
C ASN A 285 -1.42 7.08 -18.89
N SER A 286 -0.37 6.46 -18.35
CA SER A 286 -0.29 5.02 -18.09
C SER A 286 -1.14 4.65 -16.88
N PHE A 287 -1.88 3.55 -16.95
CA PHE A 287 -2.50 2.95 -15.76
C PHE A 287 -1.40 2.39 -14.83
N ALA A 288 -1.31 2.93 -13.62
CA ALA A 288 -0.21 2.65 -12.70
C ALA A 288 -0.61 1.74 -11.53
N GLU A 289 -1.80 1.95 -10.97
CA GLU A 289 -2.27 1.27 -9.76
C GLU A 289 -3.78 1.04 -9.82
N PHE A 290 -4.23 -0.07 -9.23
CA PHE A 290 -5.61 -0.30 -8.82
C PHE A 290 -5.66 -0.59 -7.33
N GLY A 291 -6.47 0.18 -6.58
CA GLY A 291 -6.63 0.00 -5.15
C GLY A 291 -8.08 -0.04 -4.68
N ILE A 292 -8.28 -0.66 -3.52
CA ILE A 292 -9.57 -0.84 -2.84
C ILE A 292 -9.49 -0.20 -1.45
N GLY A 293 -10.38 0.75 -1.18
CA GLY A 293 -10.49 1.42 0.11
C GLY A 293 -11.24 0.58 1.16
N LEU A 294 -10.76 0.61 2.40
CA LEU A 294 -11.14 -0.31 3.49
C LEU A 294 -11.40 0.37 4.84
N ASN A 295 -11.19 1.67 4.98
CA ASN A 295 -11.41 2.37 6.24
C ASN A 295 -12.90 2.71 6.44
N PRO A 296 -13.59 2.07 7.41
CA PRO A 296 -15.01 2.29 7.61
C PRO A 296 -15.33 3.64 8.26
N MET A 297 -14.32 4.36 8.77
CA MET A 297 -14.52 5.64 9.46
C MET A 297 -14.48 6.85 8.55
N ILE A 298 -14.02 6.68 7.32
CA ILE A 298 -14.12 7.69 6.28
C ILE A 298 -15.52 7.58 5.69
N LYS A 299 -16.32 8.64 5.85
CA LYS A 299 -17.74 8.66 5.45
C LYS A 299 -18.02 9.57 4.28
N LYS A 300 -17.10 10.48 3.98
CA LYS A 300 -17.19 11.47 2.93
C LYS A 300 -15.77 11.73 2.42
N LEU A 301 -15.67 11.93 1.12
CA LEU A 301 -14.45 12.39 0.48
C LEU A 301 -14.25 13.88 0.78
N VAL A 302 -13.00 14.33 0.73
CA VAL A 302 -12.59 15.71 1.05
C VAL A 302 -11.69 16.34 -0.02
N GLY A 303 -11.38 15.63 -1.11
CA GLY A 303 -10.50 16.10 -2.18
C GLY A 303 -9.01 15.95 -1.85
N ASN A 304 -8.67 15.04 -0.93
CA ASN A 304 -7.30 14.69 -0.60
C ASN A 304 -7.09 13.21 -0.94
N ALA A 305 -6.30 12.93 -1.98
CA ALA A 305 -6.10 11.57 -2.51
C ALA A 305 -5.75 10.54 -1.43
N LEU A 306 -4.72 10.83 -0.63
CA LEU A 306 -4.24 9.97 0.47
C LEU A 306 -5.34 9.57 1.45
N PHE A 307 -6.31 10.44 1.64
CA PHE A 307 -7.45 10.22 2.53
C PHE A 307 -8.60 9.53 1.81
N ASP A 308 -8.97 10.05 0.64
CA ASP A 308 -10.14 9.65 -0.14
C ASP A 308 -10.02 8.19 -0.63
N GLU A 309 -8.83 7.77 -1.06
CA GLU A 309 -8.53 6.42 -1.52
C GLU A 309 -8.77 5.34 -0.45
N LYS A 310 -8.64 5.71 0.83
CA LYS A 310 -8.83 4.78 1.95
C LYS A 310 -10.31 4.53 2.29
N MET A 311 -11.25 5.25 1.67
CA MET A 311 -12.67 5.14 2.05
C MET A 311 -13.22 3.73 1.82
N GLY A 312 -13.83 3.13 2.85
CA GLY A 312 -14.38 1.78 2.74
C GLY A 312 -15.38 1.63 1.59
N GLY A 313 -15.05 0.79 0.60
CA GLY A 313 -15.92 0.49 -0.55
C GLY A 313 -15.74 1.38 -1.78
N THR A 314 -14.83 2.35 -1.73
CA THR A 314 -14.34 3.02 -2.95
C THR A 314 -13.24 2.18 -3.60
N ILE A 315 -12.96 2.50 -4.85
CA ILE A 315 -11.71 2.12 -5.50
C ILE A 315 -10.97 3.37 -5.93
N HIS A 316 -9.69 3.25 -6.20
CA HIS A 316 -8.93 4.23 -6.96
C HIS A 316 -8.17 3.56 -8.08
N ILE A 317 -7.87 4.36 -9.10
CA ILE A 317 -6.88 4.03 -10.10
C ILE A 317 -5.85 5.15 -10.13
N ALA A 318 -4.57 4.82 -10.33
CA ALA A 318 -3.53 5.83 -10.50
C ALA A 318 -3.13 5.96 -11.97
N LEU A 319 -2.79 7.18 -12.37
CA LEU A 319 -2.14 7.48 -13.65
C LEU A 319 -0.66 7.83 -13.42
N GLY A 320 0.24 7.23 -14.22
CA GLY A 320 1.67 7.57 -14.24
C GLY A 320 2.61 6.46 -13.76
N ASP A 321 3.38 6.75 -12.71
CA ASP A 321 4.54 6.03 -12.24
C ASP A 321 4.15 4.80 -11.42
N ASN A 322 4.79 3.66 -11.67
CA ASN A 322 4.65 2.46 -10.84
C ASN A 322 5.99 1.83 -10.45
N ARG A 323 7.11 2.57 -10.58
CA ARG A 323 8.46 2.07 -10.26
C ARG A 323 8.59 1.62 -8.82
N ASN A 324 7.96 2.35 -7.91
CA ASN A 324 7.98 2.04 -6.49
C ASN A 324 7.26 0.74 -6.12
N PHE A 325 6.47 0.17 -7.04
CA PHE A 325 5.74 -1.09 -6.85
C PHE A 325 6.43 -2.27 -7.54
N GLY A 326 7.64 -2.08 -8.06
CA GLY A 326 8.41 -3.13 -8.74
C GLY A 326 8.11 -3.27 -10.22
N HIS A 327 7.45 -2.27 -10.82
CA HIS A 327 7.11 -2.24 -12.24
C HIS A 327 7.97 -1.21 -13.00
N GLY A 328 7.97 -1.27 -14.34
CA GLY A 328 8.93 -0.54 -15.18
C GLY A 328 8.48 0.84 -15.67
N ILE A 329 7.29 1.33 -15.30
CA ILE A 329 6.74 2.56 -15.88
C ILE A 329 7.20 3.75 -15.06
N GLY A 330 8.18 4.49 -15.60
CA GLY A 330 8.63 5.75 -15.05
C GLY A 330 7.79 6.92 -15.55
N SER A 331 7.29 7.75 -14.63
CA SER A 331 6.61 9.02 -14.88
C SER A 331 6.91 10.02 -13.75
N PHE A 332 6.69 11.31 -14.00
CA PHE A 332 6.72 12.35 -12.96
C PHE A 332 5.44 12.39 -12.11
N TYR A 333 4.42 11.63 -12.49
CA TYR A 333 3.10 11.66 -11.90
C TYR A 333 2.72 10.34 -11.28
N HIS A 334 1.89 10.40 -10.26
CA HIS A 334 1.20 9.25 -9.69
C HIS A 334 -0.08 9.82 -9.07
N ASP A 335 -1.10 9.93 -9.91
CA ASP A 335 -2.30 10.70 -9.58
C ASP A 335 -3.47 9.75 -9.36
N ASP A 336 -3.86 9.58 -8.10
CA ASP A 336 -4.96 8.72 -7.67
C ASP A 336 -6.33 9.36 -7.94
N LEU A 337 -7.15 8.65 -8.71
CA LEU A 337 -8.49 9.05 -9.10
C LEU A 337 -9.52 8.13 -8.44
N VAL A 338 -10.37 8.69 -7.58
CA VAL A 338 -11.26 7.91 -6.72
C VAL A 338 -12.63 7.71 -7.36
N CYS A 339 -13.05 6.46 -7.48
CA CYS A 339 -14.37 6.05 -7.94
C CYS A 339 -15.23 5.57 -6.77
N MET A 340 -16.40 6.19 -6.63
CA MET A 340 -17.44 5.82 -5.67
C MET A 340 -18.48 4.91 -6.31
N ARG A 341 -19.04 4.03 -5.48
CA ARG A 341 -20.09 3.08 -5.87
C ARG A 341 -19.73 2.13 -7.02
N PRO A 342 -18.47 1.67 -7.18
CA PRO A 342 -18.14 0.68 -8.20
C PRO A 342 -18.74 -0.68 -7.83
N THR A 343 -18.88 -1.55 -8.82
CA THR A 343 -18.93 -2.99 -8.62
C THR A 343 -17.60 -3.57 -9.10
N VAL A 344 -16.93 -4.32 -8.24
CA VAL A 344 -15.64 -4.96 -8.56
C VAL A 344 -15.83 -6.46 -8.51
N ILE A 345 -15.47 -7.10 -9.60
CA ILE A 345 -15.54 -8.54 -9.80
C ILE A 345 -14.12 -9.03 -10.03
N LEU A 346 -13.66 -9.93 -9.17
CA LEU A 346 -12.38 -10.61 -9.27
C LEU A 346 -12.63 -12.05 -9.72
N ASP A 347 -12.26 -12.36 -10.95
CA ASP A 347 -12.70 -13.53 -11.71
C ASP A 347 -14.23 -13.66 -11.71
N GLU A 348 -14.77 -14.56 -10.89
CA GLU A 348 -16.23 -14.76 -10.73
C GLU A 348 -16.78 -14.20 -9.41
N ASN A 349 -15.90 -13.64 -8.56
CA ASN A 349 -16.23 -13.22 -7.21
C ASN A 349 -16.48 -11.72 -7.12
N VAL A 350 -17.71 -11.32 -6.78
CA VAL A 350 -18.02 -9.92 -6.46
C VAL A 350 -17.38 -9.56 -5.11
N VAL A 351 -16.43 -8.62 -5.11
CA VAL A 351 -15.73 -8.15 -3.91
C VAL A 351 -16.21 -6.76 -3.45
N ILE A 352 -16.72 -5.95 -4.37
CA ILE A 352 -17.48 -4.73 -4.07
C ILE A 352 -18.76 -4.76 -4.91
N GLU A 353 -19.89 -4.45 -4.29
CA GLU A 353 -21.18 -4.32 -4.98
C GLU A 353 -21.73 -2.91 -4.77
N LYS A 354 -21.73 -2.10 -5.83
CA LYS A 354 -22.19 -0.69 -5.81
C LYS A 354 -21.65 0.13 -4.63
N GLY A 355 -20.36 -0.03 -4.34
CA GLY A 355 -19.65 0.66 -3.26
C GLY A 355 -19.75 -0.01 -1.88
N VAL A 356 -20.36 -1.19 -1.79
CA VAL A 356 -20.43 -1.97 -0.56
C VAL A 356 -19.43 -3.12 -0.62
N LEU A 357 -18.48 -3.14 0.32
CA LEU A 357 -17.50 -4.23 0.46
C LEU A 357 -18.21 -5.56 0.76
N ALA A 358 -18.06 -6.53 -0.12
CA ALA A 358 -18.65 -7.87 0.02
C ALA A 358 -17.77 -8.81 0.87
N MET A 359 -17.30 -8.34 2.04
CA MET A 359 -16.32 -9.07 2.87
C MET A 359 -16.73 -10.51 3.21
N ASN A 360 -18.03 -10.78 3.36
CA ASN A 360 -18.52 -12.13 3.62
C ASN A 360 -18.37 -13.05 2.39
N ARG A 361 -18.55 -12.51 1.17
CA ARG A 361 -18.30 -13.25 -0.08
C ARG A 361 -16.82 -13.57 -0.22
N ILE A 362 -15.92 -12.62 0.07
CA ILE A 362 -14.47 -12.87 0.04
C ILE A 362 -14.07 -13.94 1.07
N ARG A 363 -14.64 -13.91 2.29
CA ARG A 363 -14.40 -14.96 3.30
C ARG A 363 -14.93 -16.32 2.87
N ALA A 364 -16.11 -16.36 2.26
CA ALA A 364 -16.70 -17.60 1.74
C ALA A 364 -15.83 -18.17 0.60
N TRP A 365 -15.39 -17.32 -0.33
CA TRP A 365 -14.44 -17.68 -1.37
C TRP A 365 -13.14 -18.24 -0.78
N LYS A 366 -12.52 -17.56 0.18
CA LYS A 366 -11.33 -18.07 0.87
C LYS A 366 -11.52 -19.41 1.56
N ARG A 367 -12.73 -19.71 2.06
CA ARG A 367 -13.07 -21.00 2.68
C ARG A 367 -13.43 -22.08 1.66
N SER A 368 -13.94 -21.71 0.49
CA SER A 368 -14.29 -22.66 -0.58
C SER A 368 -13.06 -23.18 -1.31
N ILE A 369 -11.94 -22.46 -1.24
CA ILE A 369 -10.65 -23.00 -1.69
C ILE A 369 -10.27 -24.17 -0.78
N SER A 370 -10.33 -25.37 -1.33
CA SER A 370 -9.76 -26.56 -0.70
C SER A 370 -8.25 -26.43 -0.73
N PHE A 371 -7.65 -26.21 0.43
CA PHE A 371 -6.21 -26.35 0.60
C PHE A 371 -5.91 -27.82 0.92
N GLU A 372 -4.94 -28.42 0.25
CA GLU A 372 -4.23 -29.55 0.81
C GLU A 372 -3.27 -29.01 1.88
N GLU A 373 -3.35 -29.55 3.10
CA GLU A 373 -2.46 -29.17 4.19
C GLU A 373 -1.07 -29.77 3.90
N LEU A 374 -0.11 -28.90 3.56
CA LEU A 374 1.27 -29.31 3.39
C LEU A 374 1.94 -29.36 4.77
N HIS A 375 1.95 -30.54 5.40
CA HIS A 375 2.72 -30.78 6.62
C HIS A 375 4.19 -31.00 6.28
N LEU A 376 5.01 -29.97 6.49
CA LEU A 376 6.46 -30.07 6.42
C LEU A 376 6.97 -30.68 7.74
N ASN A 377 7.60 -31.84 7.66
CA ASN A 377 8.32 -32.43 8.77
C ASN A 377 9.67 -31.74 8.94
N GLU A 378 10.19 -31.72 10.16
CA GLU A 378 11.52 -31.15 10.45
C GLU A 378 12.67 -31.77 9.65
N ARG A 379 12.45 -32.99 9.14
CA ARG A 379 13.41 -33.75 8.34
C ARG A 379 13.28 -33.49 6.84
N ASP A 380 12.23 -32.80 6.40
CA ASP A 380 12.06 -32.48 4.99
C ASP A 380 13.14 -31.47 4.57
N THR A 381 13.82 -31.76 3.46
CA THR A 381 14.88 -30.93 2.90
C THR A 381 14.32 -30.13 1.74
N ILE A 382 14.53 -28.82 1.78
CA ILE A 382 14.24 -27.92 0.67
C ILE A 382 15.54 -27.70 -0.08
N SER A 383 15.62 -28.21 -1.31
CA SER A 383 16.80 -28.10 -2.17
C SER A 383 16.59 -27.03 -3.24
N PHE A 384 17.51 -26.07 -3.31
CA PHE A 384 17.52 -24.99 -4.30
C PHE A 384 18.72 -25.17 -5.23
N ASN A 385 18.48 -25.44 -6.51
CA ASN A 385 19.50 -25.45 -7.55
C ASN A 385 19.20 -24.33 -8.56
N GLU A 386 20.24 -23.65 -9.03
CA GLU A 386 20.21 -22.54 -10.00
C GLU A 386 19.44 -22.80 -11.31
N ARG A 387 19.03 -24.05 -11.57
CA ARG A 387 18.19 -24.44 -12.71
C ARG A 387 16.86 -25.11 -12.34
N ARG A 388 16.66 -25.57 -11.09
CA ARG A 388 15.45 -26.28 -10.60
C ARG A 388 15.36 -26.23 -9.07
N ILE A 389 14.15 -26.08 -8.53
CA ILE A 389 13.87 -26.41 -7.12
C ILE A 389 13.56 -27.92 -7.10
N GLN A 390 14.33 -28.69 -6.32
CA GLN A 390 14.14 -30.15 -6.17
C GLN A 390 13.79 -30.44 -4.72
N ILE A 391 12.89 -31.39 -4.49
CA ILE A 391 12.49 -31.78 -3.13
C ILE A 391 12.65 -33.29 -3.07
N GLU A 392 13.53 -33.75 -2.17
CA GLU A 392 13.88 -35.16 -1.95
C GLU A 392 12.65 -35.99 -1.51
N PRO A 393 12.67 -37.32 -1.67
CA PRO A 393 11.48 -38.15 -1.62
C PRO A 393 10.96 -38.40 -0.19
N THR A 394 10.20 -37.44 0.32
CA THR A 394 9.04 -37.65 1.20
C THR A 394 7.80 -37.09 0.50
N LYS A 395 6.59 -37.16 1.10
CA LYS A 395 5.26 -36.95 0.48
C LYS A 395 5.17 -35.88 -0.65
N MET A 396 5.95 -34.79 -0.60
CA MET A 396 6.07 -33.78 -1.66
C MET A 396 6.51 -34.33 -3.04
N HIS A 397 7.47 -35.27 -3.10
CA HIS A 397 7.96 -35.81 -4.38
C HIS A 397 6.88 -36.64 -5.11
N ARG A 398 5.96 -37.27 -4.36
CA ARG A 398 4.82 -38.02 -4.91
C ARG A 398 3.75 -37.11 -5.55
N MET A 399 3.66 -35.86 -5.12
CA MET A 399 2.72 -34.85 -5.63
C MET A 399 3.25 -34.15 -6.89
N LEU A 400 4.58 -34.08 -7.03
CA LEU A 400 5.25 -33.42 -8.17
C LEU A 400 5.53 -34.35 -9.37
N SER A 401 5.40 -35.68 -9.22
CA SER A 401 5.91 -36.66 -10.19
C SER A 401 4.86 -37.50 -10.95
N LYS A 402 3.56 -37.45 -10.61
CA LYS A 402 2.53 -38.22 -11.34
C LYS A 402 1.51 -37.31 -12.02
N GLY A 403 1.61 -37.29 -13.34
CA GLY A 403 1.06 -36.28 -14.24
C GLY A 403 -0.44 -36.26 -14.50
N ASP A 404 -1.30 -36.84 -13.66
CA ASP A 404 -2.76 -36.78 -13.86
C ASP A 404 -3.54 -36.73 -12.54
N ARG A 405 -3.91 -35.49 -12.14
CA ARG A 405 -5.17 -35.01 -11.52
C ARG A 405 -4.89 -33.66 -10.82
N LYS A 406 -5.94 -32.82 -10.70
CA LYS A 406 -5.95 -31.42 -10.21
C LYS A 406 -4.90 -31.16 -9.11
N GLY A 407 -3.94 -30.26 -9.39
CA GLY A 407 -2.82 -29.95 -8.48
C GLY A 407 -1.42 -29.91 -9.11
N LYS A 408 -1.28 -29.57 -10.41
CA LYS A 408 0.04 -29.41 -11.05
C LYS A 408 0.69 -28.09 -10.63
N ILE A 409 1.87 -28.13 -10.01
CA ILE A 409 2.84 -27.02 -10.01
C ILE A 409 4.01 -27.44 -10.89
N GLY A 410 4.07 -26.88 -12.09
CA GLY A 410 5.27 -26.90 -12.91
C GLY A 410 5.82 -25.48 -12.97
N ILE A 411 6.99 -25.24 -12.38
CA ILE A 411 7.76 -24.01 -12.69
C ILE A 411 8.40 -24.26 -14.05
N LEU A 412 7.65 -23.97 -15.11
CA LEU A 412 8.20 -23.89 -16.47
C LEU A 412 9.10 -22.65 -16.54
N ASN A 413 10.36 -22.86 -16.92
CA ASN A 413 11.29 -21.78 -17.26
C ASN A 413 10.57 -20.82 -18.22
N GLY A 414 10.26 -19.61 -17.74
CA GLY A 414 9.70 -18.53 -18.55
C GLY A 414 8.35 -17.95 -18.11
N LYS A 415 7.65 -18.50 -17.09
CA LYS A 415 6.37 -17.91 -16.61
C LYS A 415 6.36 -17.37 -15.17
N TYR A 416 7.42 -17.57 -14.39
CA TYR A 416 7.46 -17.16 -12.97
C TYR A 416 8.83 -16.57 -12.57
N GLU A 417 9.45 -15.76 -13.44
CA GLU A 417 10.81 -15.21 -13.20
C GLU A 417 10.89 -14.35 -11.93
N SER A 418 9.85 -13.55 -11.63
CA SER A 418 9.76 -12.72 -10.42
C SER A 418 9.73 -13.56 -9.13
N LEU A 419 8.89 -14.60 -9.07
CA LEU A 419 8.80 -15.49 -7.92
C LEU A 419 10.08 -16.31 -7.73
N TYR A 420 10.69 -16.77 -8.84
CA TYR A 420 11.99 -17.44 -8.85
C TYR A 420 13.11 -16.52 -8.32
N GLY A 421 13.12 -15.24 -8.73
CA GLY A 421 14.06 -14.24 -8.23
C GLY A 421 13.92 -14.00 -6.72
N LYS A 422 12.69 -13.89 -6.21
CA LYS A 422 12.42 -13.79 -4.76
C LYS A 422 12.88 -15.04 -4.01
N PHE A 423 12.65 -16.24 -4.56
CA PHE A 423 13.14 -17.50 -3.97
C PHE A 423 14.67 -17.51 -3.93
N LYS A 424 15.32 -17.16 -5.05
CA LYS A 424 16.79 -17.07 -5.13
C LYS A 424 17.38 -16.05 -4.16
N ALA A 425 16.67 -14.94 -3.89
CA ALA A 425 17.10 -13.93 -2.92
C ALA A 425 17.03 -14.43 -1.47
N ILE A 426 15.94 -15.12 -1.11
CA ILE A 426 15.80 -15.77 0.22
C ILE A 426 16.88 -16.85 0.38
N PHE A 427 17.07 -17.71 -0.63
CA PHE A 427 18.01 -18.84 -0.54
C PHE A 427 19.44 -18.50 -1.00
N ARG A 428 19.81 -17.23 -1.12
CA ARG A 428 21.12 -16.81 -1.63
C ARG A 428 22.22 -17.32 -0.69
N ASN A 429 23.18 -18.09 -1.21
CA ASN A 429 24.26 -18.74 -0.45
C ASN A 429 23.81 -19.84 0.54
N THR A 430 22.59 -20.35 0.39
CA THR A 430 22.12 -21.56 1.08
C THR A 430 21.94 -22.67 0.07
N GLY A 431 22.73 -23.73 0.22
CA GLY A 431 22.40 -25.01 -0.39
C GLY A 431 21.19 -25.65 0.29
N ASP A 432 20.99 -26.92 0.01
CA ASP A 432 19.94 -27.74 0.59
C ASP A 432 19.86 -27.59 2.11
N MET A 433 18.65 -27.36 2.61
CA MET A 433 18.44 -27.06 4.01
C MET A 433 17.20 -27.77 4.53
N ARG A 434 17.35 -28.38 5.70
CA ARG A 434 16.21 -28.99 6.38
C ARG A 434 15.26 -27.90 6.83
N TYR A 435 13.97 -28.19 6.80
CA TYR A 435 12.93 -27.26 7.17
C TYR A 435 13.09 -26.70 8.60
N ARG A 436 13.56 -27.50 9.56
CA ARG A 436 13.90 -27.03 10.91
C ARG A 436 15.04 -26.01 10.94
N ASP A 437 16.01 -26.15 10.04
CA ASP A 437 17.20 -25.29 9.99
C ASP A 437 16.85 -23.98 9.25
N LEU A 438 15.92 -24.05 8.29
CA LEU A 438 15.27 -22.89 7.68
C LEU A 438 14.52 -22.06 8.74
N LYS A 439 13.73 -22.68 9.63
CA LYS A 439 13.06 -21.95 10.74
C LYS A 439 14.01 -21.18 11.65
N ARG A 440 15.23 -21.70 11.86
CA ARG A 440 16.23 -21.10 12.75
C ARG A 440 17.08 -20.04 12.05
N LYS A 441 17.32 -20.21 10.75
CA LYS A 441 18.21 -19.36 9.95
C LYS A 441 17.54 -18.07 9.46
N PHE A 442 16.26 -18.13 9.13
CA PHE A 442 15.55 -16.99 8.54
C PHE A 442 14.89 -16.12 9.60
N GLN A 443 14.98 -14.81 9.42
CA GLN A 443 14.29 -13.83 10.24
C GLN A 443 12.78 -13.93 10.03
N THR A 444 11.99 -13.42 10.98
CA THR A 444 10.51 -13.40 10.90
C THR A 444 10.00 -12.82 9.59
N ARG A 445 10.65 -11.79 9.06
CA ARG A 445 10.34 -11.16 7.77
C ARG A 445 10.50 -12.12 6.59
N GLU A 446 11.63 -12.82 6.53
CA GLU A 446 11.94 -13.78 5.46
C GLU A 446 10.99 -14.99 5.53
N LEU A 447 10.64 -15.44 6.75
CA LEU A 447 9.63 -16.49 6.94
C LEU A 447 8.22 -16.05 6.53
N VAL A 448 7.85 -14.80 6.78
CA VAL A 448 6.57 -14.23 6.30
C VAL A 448 6.56 -14.10 4.78
N GLN A 449 7.66 -13.64 4.18
CA GLN A 449 7.80 -13.57 2.72
C GLN A 449 7.73 -14.98 2.10
N LEU A 450 8.41 -15.95 2.69
CA LEU A 450 8.34 -17.35 2.28
C LEU A 450 6.91 -17.90 2.41
N LYS A 451 6.19 -17.66 3.52
CA LYS A 451 4.77 -18.05 3.66
C LYS A 451 3.89 -17.44 2.58
N LYS A 452 4.05 -16.14 2.31
CA LYS A 452 3.30 -15.43 1.26
C LYS A 452 3.57 -16.06 -0.10
N MET A 453 4.84 -16.27 -0.44
CA MET A 453 5.25 -16.90 -1.69
C MET A 453 4.75 -18.34 -1.83
N LEU A 454 4.71 -19.09 -0.74
CA LEU A 454 4.16 -20.46 -0.72
C LEU A 454 2.63 -20.46 -0.81
N SER A 455 1.95 -19.39 -0.37
CA SER A 455 0.50 -19.23 -0.54
C SER A 455 0.08 -18.89 -1.97
N CYS A 456 1.02 -18.49 -2.83
CA CYS A 456 0.82 -18.31 -4.28
C CYS A 456 0.51 -19.62 -5.00
N PHE A 457 0.89 -20.73 -4.39
CA PHE A 457 0.51 -22.06 -4.84
C PHE A 457 -0.94 -22.30 -4.42
N HIS A 458 -1.85 -22.09 -5.36
CA HIS A 458 -3.33 -22.04 -5.25
C HIS A 458 -4.03 -23.23 -4.53
N HIS A 459 -3.26 -24.17 -3.97
CA HIS A 459 -3.74 -25.37 -3.30
C HIS A 459 -3.10 -25.67 -1.95
N TYR A 460 -2.20 -24.82 -1.42
CA TYR A 460 -1.48 -25.16 -0.18
C TYR A 460 -1.57 -24.07 0.88
N LYS A 461 -1.93 -24.47 2.09
CA LYS A 461 -1.85 -23.64 3.30
C LYS A 461 -0.71 -24.18 4.16
N ILE A 462 0.28 -23.34 4.45
CA ILE A 462 1.33 -23.66 5.42
C ILE A 462 0.82 -23.25 6.79
N ILE A 463 0.47 -24.26 7.58
CA ILE A 463 -0.24 -24.09 8.86
C ILE A 463 0.72 -23.67 9.95
N ASP A 464 2.01 -23.98 9.81
CA ASP A 464 2.98 -23.67 10.83
C ASP A 464 4.33 -23.26 10.24
N ILE A 465 4.82 -22.09 10.67
CA ILE A 465 6.25 -21.79 10.77
C ILE A 465 6.33 -20.94 12.03
N THR A 466 6.21 -21.58 13.18
CA THR A 466 6.56 -21.03 14.48
C THR A 466 8.04 -21.27 14.71
N ARG A 467 8.72 -20.23 15.18
CA ARG A 467 10.00 -20.35 15.87
C ARG A 467 9.64 -21.01 17.20
N ASP A 468 10.22 -22.17 17.50
CA ASP A 468 10.09 -22.76 18.82
C ASP A 468 10.79 -21.79 19.79
N GLU A 469 10.01 -21.04 20.57
CA GLU A 469 10.51 -20.23 21.68
C GLU A 469 10.59 -21.16 22.89
N ASN A 470 11.70 -21.90 22.97
CA ASN A 470 12.32 -22.23 24.25
C ASN A 470 13.58 -21.39 24.40
#